data_AF-V9L2L8-F1
#
_entry.id   AF-V9L2L8-F1
#
_cell.length_a   1.000
_cell.length_b   1.000
_cell.length_c   1.000
_cell.angle_alpha   90.00
_cell.angle_beta   90.00
_cell.angle_gamma   90.00
#
_symmetry.space_group_name_H-M   'P 1'
#
loop_
_entity.id
_entity.type
_entity.pdbx_description
1 polymer ?
#
loop_
_entity_poly.entity_id
_entity_poly.type
_entity_poly.pdbx_seq_one_letter_code
_entity_poly.pdbx_strand_id
1 'polypeptide(L)'
;CHHCSACDMCILKMDHHCPWVNNCIGFSNYKFFLLFLGYSIVYCLFVAATVMQYFIKFWTGGLPDGRAKFHVLFLLFVAVMFFLSLLFLLSYHCWLVSLNRSTLEAFSAPVFHYGPDKNGFNLGRGKNLKQVFGQEKTQWFLPTFTSQGDGHFFPMRSMNESRNPLLANEEHSDESESDGENLGQSVSSSVTVDMEN
;
A
#
# COMPACT_ATOMS: atom_id res chain seq x y z
N CYS A 1 -5.02 16.12 -0.57
CA CYS A 1 -3.76 16.77 -1.02
C CYS A 1 -3.02 17.27 0.20
N HIS A 2 -1.69 17.13 0.28
CA HIS A 2 -0.87 17.64 1.39
C HIS A 2 0.33 18.42 0.81
N HIS A 3 0.83 19.41 1.55
CA HIS A 3 2.00 20.19 1.15
C HIS A 3 3.28 19.45 1.57
N CYS A 4 4.24 19.31 0.66
CA CYS A 4 5.56 18.78 0.96
C CYS A 4 6.58 19.92 0.90
N SER A 5 7.22 20.20 2.04
CA SER A 5 8.25 21.23 2.13
C SER A 5 9.51 20.93 1.31
N ALA A 6 9.88 19.65 1.15
CA ALA A 6 11.03 19.26 0.33
C ALA A 6 10.77 19.47 -1.18
N CYS A 7 9.52 19.31 -1.62
CA CYS A 7 9.10 19.55 -3.01
C CYS A 7 8.63 21.01 -3.23
N ASP A 8 8.47 21.80 -2.16
CA ASP A 8 7.89 23.15 -2.11
C ASP A 8 6.57 23.32 -2.87
N MET A 9 5.73 22.28 -2.81
CA MET A 9 4.45 22.29 -3.51
C MET A 9 3.44 21.33 -2.87
N CYS A 10 2.17 21.55 -3.20
CA CYS A 10 1.07 20.66 -2.84
C CYS A 10 1.05 19.43 -3.75
N ILE A 11 1.01 18.24 -3.15
CA ILE A 11 1.02 16.96 -3.85
C ILE A 11 -0.36 16.31 -3.75
N LEU A 12 -0.98 16.07 -4.91
CA LEU A 12 -2.25 15.35 -5.02
C LEU A 12 -2.07 13.91 -4.51
N LYS A 13 -3.03 13.46 -3.69
CA LYS A 13 -2.98 12.19 -2.94
C LYS A 13 -1.55 11.85 -2.46
N MET A 14 -0.91 12.81 -1.78
CA MET A 14 0.45 12.64 -1.25
C MET A 14 0.52 11.38 -0.38
N ASP A 15 1.47 10.51 -0.68
CA ASP A 15 1.77 9.35 0.13
C ASP A 15 2.95 9.64 1.06
N HIS A 16 4.11 9.97 0.49
CA HIS A 16 5.29 10.42 1.24
C HIS A 16 6.30 11.12 0.32
N HIS A 17 7.27 11.84 0.89
CA HIS A 17 8.47 12.22 0.17
C HIS A 17 9.50 11.09 0.28
N CYS A 18 9.99 10.58 -0.85
CA CYS A 18 10.91 9.46 -0.88
C CYS A 18 12.32 9.94 -1.27
N PRO A 19 13.29 9.97 -0.32
CA PRO A 19 14.64 10.42 -0.62
C PRO A 19 15.35 9.53 -1.66
N TRP A 20 15.02 8.23 -1.70
CA TRP A 20 15.65 7.25 -2.59
C TRP A 20 15.40 7.51 -4.07
N VAL A 21 14.24 8.10 -4.41
CA VAL A 21 13.91 8.52 -5.78
C VAL A 21 14.01 10.04 -5.95
N ASN A 22 14.43 10.76 -4.90
CA ASN A 22 14.50 12.21 -4.83
C ASN A 22 13.23 12.90 -5.35
N ASN A 23 12.06 12.38 -4.97
CA ASN A 23 10.78 12.89 -5.44
C ASN A 23 9.64 12.54 -4.46
N CYS A 24 8.58 13.33 -4.51
CA CYS A 24 7.34 13.04 -3.82
C CYS A 24 6.59 11.88 -4.49
N ILE A 25 6.11 10.93 -3.69
CA ILE A 25 5.20 9.87 -4.11
C ILE A 25 3.76 10.33 -3.84
N GLY A 26 2.92 10.31 -4.87
CA GLY A 26 1.52 10.72 -4.79
C GLY A 26 0.72 10.22 -5.99
N PHE A 27 -0.38 10.90 -6.31
CA PHE A 27 -1.36 10.44 -7.30
C PHE A 27 -0.75 10.07 -8.67
N SER A 28 0.16 10.90 -9.19
CA SER A 28 0.71 10.77 -10.55
C SER A 28 1.74 9.65 -10.70
N ASN A 29 2.35 9.17 -9.61
CA ASN A 29 3.46 8.21 -9.66
C ASN A 29 3.35 7.05 -8.66
N TYR A 30 2.27 6.94 -7.87
CA TYR A 30 2.12 5.85 -6.90
C TYR A 30 2.20 4.46 -7.55
N LYS A 31 1.53 4.27 -8.70
CA LYS A 31 1.65 3.01 -9.48
C LYS A 31 3.10 2.73 -9.87
N PHE A 32 3.85 3.73 -10.32
CA PHE A 32 5.25 3.57 -10.72
C PHE A 32 6.13 3.19 -9.53
N PHE A 33 5.87 3.77 -8.36
CA PHE A 33 6.56 3.40 -7.12
C PHE A 33 6.29 1.93 -6.73
N LEU A 34 5.03 1.47 -6.78
CA LEU A 34 4.70 0.07 -6.51
C LEU A 34 5.39 -0.89 -7.49
N LEU A 35 5.41 -0.55 -8.78
CA LEU A 35 6.12 -1.33 -9.80
C LEU A 35 7.62 -1.32 -9.57
N PHE A 36 8.20 -0.17 -9.21
CA PHE A 36 9.61 -0.06 -8.84
C PHE A 36 9.97 -0.99 -7.68
N LEU A 37 9.16 -1.03 -6.61
CA LEU A 37 9.37 -1.96 -5.50
C LEU A 37 9.28 -3.43 -5.95
N GLY A 38 8.24 -3.78 -6.71
CA GLY A 38 8.04 -5.14 -7.21
C GLY A 38 9.17 -5.61 -8.14
N TYR A 39 9.58 -4.79 -9.10
CA TYR A 39 10.68 -5.12 -9.99
C TYR A 39 12.04 -5.15 -9.27
N SER A 40 12.24 -4.31 -8.25
CA SER A 40 13.45 -4.35 -7.43
C SER A 40 13.55 -5.66 -6.64
N ILE A 41 12.43 -6.20 -6.14
CA ILE A 41 12.38 -7.53 -5.51
C ILE A 41 12.75 -8.63 -6.52
N VAL A 42 12.16 -8.61 -7.72
CA VAL A 42 12.48 -9.57 -8.78
C VAL A 42 13.97 -9.52 -9.14
N TYR A 43 14.54 -8.31 -9.25
CA TYR A 43 15.96 -8.12 -9.51
C TYR A 43 16.84 -8.68 -8.38
N CYS A 44 16.51 -8.41 -7.12
CA CYS A 44 17.25 -8.95 -5.97
C CYS A 44 17.21 -10.48 -5.95
N LEU A 45 16.05 -11.09 -6.23
CA LEU A 45 15.90 -12.55 -6.35
C LEU A 45 16.74 -13.12 -7.49
N PHE A 46 16.74 -12.46 -8.65
CA PHE A 46 17.55 -12.87 -9.80
C PHE A 46 19.05 -12.84 -9.46
N VAL A 47 19.53 -11.76 -8.85
CA VAL A 47 20.92 -11.64 -8.39
C VAL A 47 21.25 -12.71 -7.36
N ALA A 48 20.41 -12.90 -6.33
CA ALA A 48 20.64 -13.91 -5.30
C ALA A 48 20.70 -15.34 -5.90
N ALA A 49 19.76 -15.69 -6.79
CA ALA A 49 19.69 -17.01 -7.42
C ALA A 49 20.90 -17.30 -8.32
N THR A 50 21.34 -16.30 -9.10
CA THR A 50 22.50 -16.44 -9.99
C THR A 50 23.81 -16.50 -9.20
N VAL A 51 23.96 -15.66 -8.17
CA VAL A 51 25.15 -15.60 -7.31
C VAL A 51 25.28 -16.84 -6.41
N MET A 52 24.16 -17.44 -5.97
CA MET A 52 24.14 -18.65 -5.13
C MET A 52 24.95 -19.80 -5.73
N GLN A 53 24.90 -19.97 -7.06
CA GLN A 53 25.66 -21.01 -7.77
C GLN A 53 27.17 -20.84 -7.55
N TYR A 54 27.67 -19.60 -7.60
CA TYR A 54 29.07 -19.27 -7.38
C TYR A 54 29.45 -19.34 -5.90
N PHE A 55 28.55 -18.92 -5.01
CA PHE A 55 28.73 -19.07 -3.57
C PHE A 55 28.98 -20.54 -3.19
N ILE A 56 28.15 -21.46 -3.70
CA ILE A 56 28.31 -22.91 -3.48
C ILE A 56 29.68 -23.37 -4.00
N LYS A 57 30.06 -23.00 -5.24
CA LYS A 57 31.35 -23.39 -5.83
C LYS A 57 32.57 -22.90 -5.03
N PHE A 58 32.52 -21.69 -4.46
CA PHE A 58 33.58 -21.20 -3.59
C PHE A 58 33.65 -21.99 -2.28
N TRP A 59 32.50 -22.39 -1.72
CA TRP A 59 32.47 -23.13 -0.46
C TRP A 59 32.83 -24.61 -0.60
N THR A 60 32.59 -25.21 -1.78
CA THR A 60 32.97 -26.59 -2.08
C THR A 60 34.40 -26.72 -2.63
N GLY A 61 35.17 -25.63 -2.69
CA GLY A 61 36.55 -25.62 -3.20
C GLY A 61 36.67 -25.76 -4.72
N GLY A 62 35.57 -25.56 -5.46
CA GLY A 62 35.54 -25.64 -6.92
C GLY A 62 36.07 -24.41 -7.65
N LEU A 63 36.41 -23.33 -6.92
CA LEU A 63 37.00 -22.10 -7.45
C LEU A 63 38.13 -21.60 -6.54
N PRO A 64 39.19 -20.99 -7.11
CA PRO A 64 40.31 -20.46 -6.32
C PRO A 64 39.89 -19.22 -5.53
N ASP A 65 40.41 -19.10 -4.31
CA ASP A 65 40.19 -17.95 -3.44
C ASP A 65 40.82 -16.67 -4.01
N GLY A 66 40.07 -15.56 -3.99
CA GLY A 66 40.52 -14.29 -4.53
C GLY A 66 39.45 -13.20 -4.48
N ARG A 67 39.70 -12.08 -5.17
CA ARG A 67 38.78 -10.91 -5.20
C ARG A 67 37.35 -11.27 -5.61
N ALA A 68 37.19 -12.25 -6.50
CA ALA A 68 35.88 -12.73 -6.95
C ALA A 68 35.02 -13.29 -5.80
N LYS A 69 35.62 -13.98 -4.82
CA LYS A 69 34.92 -14.53 -3.64
C LYS A 69 34.33 -13.40 -2.79
N PHE A 70 35.10 -12.33 -2.55
CA PHE A 70 34.62 -11.16 -1.82
C PHE A 70 33.45 -10.49 -2.54
N HIS A 71 33.55 -10.28 -3.85
CA HIS A 71 32.45 -9.70 -4.64
C HIS A 71 31.19 -10.56 -4.62
N VAL A 72 31.31 -11.88 -4.73
CA VAL A 72 30.19 -12.82 -4.66
C VAL A 72 29.50 -12.77 -3.29
N LEU A 73 30.26 -12.79 -2.20
CA LEU A 73 29.72 -12.68 -0.85
C LEU A 73 29.03 -11.33 -0.62
N PHE A 74 29.68 -10.24 -1.03
CA PHE A 74 29.14 -8.90 -0.91
C PHE A 74 27.85 -8.72 -1.71
N LEU A 75 27.81 -9.16 -2.97
CA LEU A 75 26.62 -9.08 -3.81
C LEU A 75 25.46 -9.90 -3.24
N LEU A 76 25.73 -11.11 -2.74
CA LEU A 76 24.70 -11.95 -2.12
C LEU A 76 24.14 -11.27 -0.86
N PHE A 77 25.01 -10.76 0.00
CA PHE A 77 24.59 -10.07 1.23
C PHE A 77 23.74 -8.83 0.92
N VAL A 78 24.20 -7.98 0.00
CA VAL A 78 23.47 -6.78 -0.42
C VAL A 78 22.12 -7.14 -1.03
N ALA A 79 22.07 -8.15 -1.92
CA ALA A 79 20.83 -8.60 -2.54
C ALA A 79 19.81 -9.11 -1.51
N VAL A 80 20.23 -9.90 -0.53
CA VAL A 80 19.35 -10.41 0.53
C VAL A 80 18.86 -9.29 1.44
N MET A 81 19.74 -8.36 1.84
CA MET A 81 19.38 -7.21 2.66
C MET A 81 18.30 -6.36 1.99
N PHE A 82 18.53 -5.95 0.73
CA PHE A 82 17.54 -5.17 -0.02
C PHE A 82 16.26 -5.95 -0.27
N PHE A 83 16.34 -7.23 -0.60
CA PHE A 83 15.16 -8.08 -0.79
C PHE A 83 14.24 -8.05 0.44
N LEU A 84 14.79 -8.28 1.64
CA LEU A 84 14.00 -8.29 2.87
C LEU A 84 13.38 -6.92 3.16
N SER A 85 14.16 -5.83 3.06
CA SER A 85 13.65 -4.48 3.27
C SER A 85 12.54 -4.10 2.28
N LEU A 86 12.72 -4.41 0.99
CA LEU A 86 11.74 -4.14 -0.04
C LEU A 86 10.49 -5.00 0.10
N LEU A 87 10.63 -6.25 0.56
CA LEU A 87 9.49 -7.13 0.79
C LEU A 87 8.56 -6.57 1.87
N PHE A 88 9.11 -6.10 3.01
CA PHE A 88 8.31 -5.45 4.05
C PHE A 88 7.63 -4.18 3.53
N LEU A 89 8.38 -3.33 2.82
CA LEU A 89 7.84 -2.09 2.28
C LEU A 89 6.73 -2.33 1.26
N LEU A 90 6.93 -3.24 0.30
CA LEU A 90 5.90 -3.59 -0.68
C LEU A 90 4.68 -4.21 -0.01
N SER A 91 4.87 -5.08 0.99
CA SER A 91 3.76 -5.70 1.72
C SER A 91 2.91 -4.65 2.44
N TYR A 92 3.55 -3.67 3.08
CA TYR A 92 2.86 -2.53 3.71
C TYR A 92 2.06 -1.72 2.68
N HIS A 93 2.66 -1.37 1.53
CA HIS A 93 1.95 -0.63 0.50
C HIS A 93 0.84 -1.43 -0.18
N CYS A 94 0.98 -2.76 -0.31
CA CYS A 94 -0.09 -3.63 -0.78
C CYS A 94 -1.29 -3.60 0.18
N TRP A 95 -1.04 -3.60 1.49
CA TRP A 95 -2.09 -3.43 2.50
C TRP A 95 -2.76 -2.06 2.37
N LEU A 96 -1.98 -0.97 2.24
CA LEU A 96 -2.50 0.38 2.01
C LEU A 96 -3.39 0.47 0.76
N VAL A 97 -2.94 -0.09 -0.37
CA VAL A 97 -3.71 -0.15 -1.62
C VAL A 97 -5.00 -0.93 -1.41
N SER A 98 -4.97 -2.02 -0.66
CA SER A 98 -6.16 -2.84 -0.40
C SER A 98 -7.25 -2.10 0.39
N LEU A 99 -6.86 -1.10 1.19
CA LEU A 99 -7.75 -0.25 2.00
C LEU A 99 -7.99 1.14 1.38
N ASN A 100 -7.36 1.44 0.23
CA ASN A 100 -7.35 2.76 -0.40
C ASN A 100 -6.90 3.89 0.54
N ARG A 101 -5.80 3.66 1.27
CA ARG A 101 -5.18 4.64 2.17
C ARG A 101 -3.82 5.06 1.63
N SER A 102 -3.47 6.32 1.82
CA SER A 102 -2.08 6.77 1.80
C SER A 102 -1.40 6.46 3.13
N THR A 103 -0.07 6.51 3.16
CA THR A 103 0.72 6.39 4.38
C THR A 103 0.33 7.45 5.41
N LEU A 104 0.09 8.69 4.97
CA LEU A 104 -0.37 9.78 5.84
C LEU A 104 -1.73 9.48 6.47
N GLU A 105 -2.69 8.98 5.68
CA GLU A 105 -4.03 8.61 6.17
C GLU A 105 -3.99 7.40 7.11
N ALA A 106 -3.00 6.50 6.97
CA ALA A 106 -2.83 5.37 7.88
C ALA A 106 -2.43 5.82 9.29
N PHE A 107 -1.58 6.84 9.39
CA PHE A 107 -1.15 7.45 10.65
C PHE A 107 -2.16 8.45 11.20
N SER A 108 -2.87 9.17 10.35
CA SER A 108 -3.82 10.21 10.75
C SER A 108 -5.09 10.10 9.91
N ALA A 109 -6.17 9.65 10.53
CA ALA A 109 -7.43 9.44 9.84
C ALA A 109 -7.95 10.76 9.22
N PRO A 110 -8.38 10.76 7.94
CA PRO A 110 -9.01 11.93 7.36
C PRO A 110 -10.33 12.23 8.08
N VAL A 111 -10.60 13.52 8.28
CA VAL A 111 -11.82 14.00 8.94
C VAL A 111 -12.86 14.38 7.90
N PHE A 112 -14.01 13.73 7.96
CA PHE A 112 -15.18 14.02 7.12
C PHE A 112 -16.22 14.81 7.91
N HIS A 113 -17.32 15.18 7.24
CA HIS A 113 -18.43 15.91 7.88
C HIS A 113 -19.04 15.17 9.09
N TYR A 114 -18.95 13.84 9.12
CA TYR A 114 -19.45 13.00 10.20
C TYR A 114 -18.36 12.58 11.21
N GLY A 115 -17.13 13.09 11.05
CA GLY A 115 -16.00 12.78 11.93
C GLY A 115 -14.84 12.04 11.24
N PRO A 116 -13.82 11.62 12.00
CA PRO A 116 -12.67 10.87 11.49
C PRO A 116 -13.05 9.46 11.01
N ASP A 117 -12.60 9.08 9.82
CA ASP A 117 -12.89 7.75 9.26
C ASP A 117 -11.72 7.24 8.40
N LYS A 118 -11.03 6.20 8.87
CA LYS A 118 -9.93 5.58 8.10
C LYS A 118 -10.39 4.84 6.85
N ASN A 119 -11.67 4.49 6.79
CA ASN A 119 -12.30 3.75 5.69
C ASN A 119 -13.10 4.66 4.75
N GLY A 120 -13.07 5.99 4.93
CA GLY A 120 -13.91 6.91 4.15
C GLY A 120 -13.69 6.83 2.64
N PHE A 121 -12.51 6.40 2.18
CA PHE A 121 -12.19 6.17 0.76
C PHE A 121 -12.13 4.68 0.36
N ASN A 122 -12.41 3.75 1.27
CA ASN A 122 -12.39 2.31 0.99
C ASN A 122 -13.67 1.93 0.20
N LEU A 123 -13.50 1.28 -0.96
CA LEU A 123 -14.59 0.86 -1.85
C LEU A 123 -14.65 -0.66 -2.04
N GLY A 124 -13.88 -1.40 -1.23
CA GLY A 124 -13.61 -2.81 -1.41
C GLY A 124 -12.34 -3.09 -2.24
N ARG A 125 -11.62 -4.14 -1.87
CA ARG A 125 -10.25 -4.47 -2.35
C ARG A 125 -10.10 -4.36 -3.88
N GLY A 126 -11.03 -4.96 -4.63
CA GLY A 126 -10.97 -4.96 -6.10
C GLY A 126 -11.11 -3.57 -6.72
N LYS A 127 -12.00 -2.72 -6.20
CA LYS A 127 -12.17 -1.34 -6.67
C LYS A 127 -10.97 -0.49 -6.26
N ASN A 128 -10.43 -0.70 -5.05
CA ASN A 128 -9.26 0.01 -4.56
C ASN A 128 -8.02 -0.27 -5.42
N LEU A 129 -7.77 -1.54 -5.79
CA LEU A 129 -6.69 -1.89 -6.72
C LEU A 129 -6.87 -1.18 -8.07
N LYS A 130 -8.10 -1.17 -8.61
CA LYS A 130 -8.41 -0.51 -9.88
C LYS A 130 -8.23 1.00 -9.86
N GLN A 131 -8.36 1.65 -8.69
CA GLN A 131 -8.05 3.09 -8.54
C GLN A 131 -6.58 3.39 -8.85
N VAL A 132 -5.67 2.45 -8.57
CA VAL A 132 -4.21 2.62 -8.79
C VAL A 132 -3.76 2.02 -10.12
N PHE A 133 -4.19 0.80 -10.44
CA PHE A 133 -3.70 0.05 -11.60
C PHE A 133 -4.56 0.21 -12.86
N GLY A 134 -5.76 0.77 -12.75
CA GLY A 134 -6.69 0.91 -13.86
C GLY A 134 -7.51 -0.35 -14.13
N GLN A 135 -8.41 -0.26 -15.12
CA GLN A 135 -9.29 -1.38 -15.50
C GLN A 135 -8.56 -2.45 -16.34
N GLU A 136 -7.67 -2.00 -17.22
CA GLU A 136 -6.94 -2.86 -18.17
C GLU A 136 -5.82 -3.64 -17.50
N LYS A 137 -6.06 -4.93 -17.22
CA LYS A 137 -5.09 -5.81 -16.53
C LYS A 137 -3.76 -5.97 -17.26
N THR A 138 -3.75 -5.86 -18.59
CA THR A 138 -2.52 -5.95 -19.40
C THR A 138 -1.54 -4.81 -19.11
N GLN A 139 -2.04 -3.67 -18.65
CA GLN A 139 -1.24 -2.50 -18.31
C GLN A 139 -0.81 -2.48 -16.83
N TRP A 140 -1.24 -3.44 -16.01
CA TRP A 140 -0.98 -3.40 -14.57
C TRP A 140 0.51 -3.43 -14.26
N PHE A 141 1.27 -4.24 -15.00
CA PHE A 141 2.71 -4.39 -14.81
C PHE A 141 3.53 -3.39 -15.62
N LEU A 142 2.91 -2.60 -16.50
CA LEU A 142 3.63 -1.61 -17.31
C LEU A 142 3.71 -0.27 -16.57
N PRO A 143 4.86 0.43 -16.63
CA PRO A 143 5.03 1.76 -16.05
C PRO A 143 4.37 2.84 -16.91
N THR A 144 3.09 2.65 -17.24
CA THR A 144 2.22 3.61 -17.93
C THR A 144 1.18 4.14 -16.95
N PHE A 145 0.80 5.41 -17.08
CA PHE A 145 -0.19 6.00 -16.19
C PHE A 145 -1.57 5.42 -16.48
N THR A 146 -2.15 4.71 -15.52
CA THR A 146 -3.50 4.10 -15.62
C THR A 146 -4.34 4.27 -14.36
N SER A 147 -3.88 5.07 -13.40
CA SER A 147 -4.64 5.42 -12.19
C SER A 147 -5.95 6.11 -12.57
N GLN A 148 -7.02 5.85 -11.81
CA GLN A 148 -8.34 6.44 -12.07
C GLN A 148 -8.51 7.76 -11.31
N GLY A 149 -9.38 8.62 -11.84
CA GLY A 149 -9.69 9.93 -11.25
C GLY A 149 -8.74 11.03 -11.73
N ASP A 150 -8.89 12.20 -11.14
CA ASP A 150 -8.16 13.43 -11.47
C ASP A 150 -7.16 13.86 -10.37
N GLY A 151 -7.07 13.07 -9.30
CA GLY A 151 -6.25 13.38 -8.13
C GLY A 151 -6.84 14.40 -7.15
N HIS A 152 -8.00 15.00 -7.49
CA HIS A 152 -8.68 16.01 -6.69
C HIS A 152 -9.91 15.44 -6.00
N PHE A 153 -10.74 14.70 -6.73
CA PHE A 153 -11.94 14.06 -6.21
C PHE A 153 -11.76 12.55 -6.17
N PHE A 154 -12.02 11.98 -4.99
CA PHE A 154 -11.97 10.54 -4.78
C PHE A 154 -13.35 10.01 -4.39
N PRO A 155 -13.80 8.90 -4.98
CA PRO A 155 -15.03 8.24 -4.56
C PRO A 155 -14.96 7.85 -3.07
N MET A 156 -16.01 8.19 -2.33
CA MET A 156 -16.14 7.93 -0.90
C MET A 156 -17.08 6.74 -0.63
N ARG A 157 -16.85 6.04 0.50
CA ARG A 157 -17.65 4.89 0.94
C ARG A 157 -19.14 5.25 1.10
N SER A 158 -19.45 6.35 1.80
CA SER A 158 -20.83 6.80 2.04
C SER A 158 -21.62 7.08 0.75
N MET A 159 -20.95 7.59 -0.29
CA MET A 159 -21.56 7.77 -1.63
C MET A 159 -21.80 6.46 -2.36
N ASN A 160 -21.00 5.42 -2.09
CA ASN A 160 -21.18 4.09 -2.67
C ASN A 160 -22.30 3.32 -1.95
N GLU A 161 -22.41 3.44 -0.63
CA GLU A 161 -23.49 2.83 0.18
C GLU A 161 -24.86 3.46 -0.13
N SER A 162 -24.94 4.80 -0.22
CA SER A 162 -26.18 5.48 -0.63
C SER A 162 -26.67 5.09 -2.03
N ARG A 163 -25.76 4.69 -2.93
CA ARG A 163 -26.11 4.18 -4.26
C ARG A 163 -26.49 2.70 -4.28
N ASN A 164 -26.00 1.91 -3.31
CA ASN A 164 -26.32 0.49 -3.21
C ASN A 164 -26.39 0.03 -1.73
N PRO A 165 -27.58 0.12 -1.11
CA PRO A 165 -27.76 -0.13 0.32
C PRO A 165 -27.38 -1.54 0.79
N LEU A 166 -27.35 -2.53 -0.11
CA LEU A 166 -27.03 -3.92 0.22
C LEU A 166 -25.56 -4.11 0.62
N LEU A 167 -24.65 -3.24 0.16
CA LEU A 167 -23.22 -3.31 0.48
C LEU A 167 -22.90 -2.86 1.90
N ALA A 168 -23.80 -2.13 2.57
CA ALA A 168 -23.60 -1.71 3.96
C ALA A 168 -23.58 -2.91 4.94
N ASN A 169 -24.24 -4.02 4.59
CA ASN A 169 -24.41 -5.17 5.48
C ASN A 169 -23.35 -6.26 5.31
N GLU A 170 -22.67 -6.36 4.16
CA GLU A 170 -21.67 -7.42 3.89
C GLU A 170 -20.31 -7.15 4.54
N GLU A 171 -19.93 -5.89 4.77
CA GLU A 171 -18.60 -5.56 5.33
C GLU A 171 -18.55 -5.59 6.87
N HIS A 172 -19.70 -5.57 7.55
CA HIS A 172 -19.74 -5.69 9.02
C HIS A 172 -19.33 -7.09 9.51
N SER A 173 -19.44 -8.12 8.65
CA SER A 173 -19.03 -9.49 8.97
C SER A 173 -17.54 -9.76 8.76
N ASP A 174 -16.83 -8.97 7.94
CA ASP A 174 -15.41 -9.20 7.62
C ASP A 174 -14.46 -8.42 8.56
N GLU A 175 -14.96 -7.38 9.26
CA GLU A 175 -14.15 -6.54 10.17
C GLU A 175 -14.13 -7.04 11.62
N SER A 176 -14.96 -8.02 12.01
CA SER A 176 -15.02 -8.53 13.40
C SER A 176 -13.85 -9.46 13.79
N GLU A 177 -12.93 -9.79 12.89
CA GLU A 177 -11.81 -10.70 13.16
C GLU A 177 -10.45 -10.01 13.43
N SER A 178 -10.28 -8.70 13.19
CA SER A 178 -8.95 -8.07 13.30
C SER A 178 -8.74 -7.08 14.45
N ASP A 179 -9.78 -6.55 15.08
CA ASP A 179 -9.62 -5.54 16.14
C ASP A 179 -10.16 -6.04 17.49
N GLY A 180 -9.43 -7.01 18.06
CA GLY A 180 -9.58 -7.40 19.46
C GLY A 180 -8.69 -6.56 20.36
N GLU A 181 -9.12 -5.35 20.75
CA GLU A 181 -8.70 -4.75 22.01
C GLU A 181 -9.75 -3.76 22.55
N ASN A 182 -10.00 -3.90 23.85
CA ASN A 182 -11.20 -3.54 24.58
C ASN A 182 -11.16 -2.08 25.06
N LEU A 183 -12.24 -1.32 24.86
CA LEU A 183 -12.67 -0.33 25.87
C LEU A 183 -14.18 -0.12 25.80
N GLY A 184 -14.87 -0.65 26.81
CA GLY A 184 -16.31 -0.53 26.94
C GLY A 184 -16.77 0.90 27.19
N GLN A 185 -17.91 1.23 26.58
CA GLN A 185 -18.88 2.10 27.21
C GLN A 185 -20.28 1.76 26.70
N SER A 186 -21.09 1.33 27.66
CA SER A 186 -22.52 1.04 27.54
C SER A 186 -23.32 2.27 27.12
N VAL A 187 -24.16 2.15 26.11
CA VAL A 187 -25.39 2.96 26.01
C VAL A 187 -26.54 2.04 25.61
N SER A 188 -27.37 1.74 26.61
CA SER A 188 -28.67 1.09 26.46
C SER A 188 -29.62 2.02 25.71
N SER A 189 -30.22 1.54 24.63
CA SER A 189 -31.27 2.25 23.90
C SER A 189 -32.63 1.91 24.53
N SER A 190 -33.14 2.75 25.43
CA SER A 190 -34.53 2.63 25.90
C SER A 190 -35.46 3.40 24.97
N VAL A 191 -36.30 2.64 24.25
CA VAL A 191 -37.43 3.15 23.47
C VAL A 191 -38.60 3.42 24.42
N THR A 192 -39.10 4.65 24.47
CA THR A 192 -40.41 4.97 25.04
C THR A 192 -41.33 5.46 23.94
N VAL A 193 -42.42 4.73 23.72
CA VAL A 193 -43.53 5.07 22.84
C VAL A 193 -44.54 5.84 23.68
N ASP A 194 -44.75 7.11 23.38
CA ASP A 194 -45.87 7.87 23.93
C ASP A 194 -47.12 7.62 23.07
N MET A 195 -48.18 7.09 23.69
CA MET A 195 -49.54 7.06 23.16
C MET A 195 -50.31 8.21 23.80
N GLU A 196 -50.80 9.16 22.98
CA GLU A 196 -51.86 10.07 23.38
C GLU A 196 -53.17 9.73 22.64
N ASN A 197 -54.24 9.77 23.44
CA ASN A 197 -55.69 9.58 23.20
C ASN A 197 -56.26 8.15 23.21
#